data_AF-A0A6G8IFM0-F1
#
_entry.id   AF-A0A6G8IFM0-F1
#
_cell.length_a   1.000
_cell.length_b   1.000
_cell.length_c   1.000
_cell.angle_alpha   90.00
_cell.angle_beta   90.00
_cell.angle_gamma   90.00
#
_symmetry.space_group_name_H-M   'P 1'
#
loop_
_entity.id
_entity.type
_entity.pdbx_description
1 polymer ?
#
loop_
_entity_poly.entity_id
_entity_poly.type
_entity_poly.pdbx_seq_one_letter_code
_entity_poly.pdbx_strand_id
1 'polypeptide(L)'
;MTAEASEDRWICRHPDALVLKSWPEGSVVYDAADSSLHALTAVAAELLALMLDGAEHTPDDLARRMLQDTPETDEVDGVRQQLLHFEHLGLLERVVA
;
A
#
# COMPACT_ATOMS: atom_id res chain seq x y z
N MET A 1 27.28 -0.06 10.20
CA MET A 1 26.70 1.11 9.53
C MET A 1 25.21 0.92 9.64
N THR A 2 24.61 1.50 10.66
CA THR A 2 23.19 1.37 11.02
C THR A 2 22.37 1.97 9.89
N ALA A 3 21.60 1.14 9.18
CA ALA A 3 20.59 1.63 8.26
C ALA A 3 19.61 2.47 9.09
N GLU A 4 19.55 3.77 8.81
CA GLU A 4 18.41 4.59 9.21
C GLU A 4 17.20 3.96 8.54
N ALA A 5 16.45 3.15 9.29
CA ALA A 5 15.17 2.65 8.84
C ALA A 5 14.29 3.89 8.65
N SER A 6 14.21 4.38 7.42
CA SER A 6 13.43 5.56 7.10
C SER A 6 12.01 5.35 7.62
N GLU A 7 11.64 6.16 8.62
CA GLU A 7 10.33 6.23 9.27
C GLU A 7 9.23 6.73 8.31
N ASP A 8 9.39 6.48 7.02
CA ASP A 8 8.40 6.84 6.02
C ASP A 8 7.11 6.09 6.36
N ARG A 9 6.06 6.87 6.61
CA ARG A 9 4.71 6.37 6.83
C ARG A 9 3.88 6.67 5.60
N TRP A 10 2.96 5.78 5.27
CA TRP A 10 1.97 5.99 4.23
C TRP A 10 0.58 6.01 4.84
N ILE A 11 -0.32 6.77 4.21
CA ILE A 11 -1.72 6.85 4.58
C ILE A 11 -2.58 6.88 3.32
N CYS A 12 -3.74 6.22 3.36
CA CYS A 12 -4.80 6.49 2.41
C CYS A 12 -5.66 7.64 2.96
N ARG A 13 -5.56 8.86 2.40
CA ARG A 13 -6.29 10.03 2.93
C ARG A 13 -7.79 9.97 2.66
N HIS A 14 -8.19 9.29 1.60
CA HIS A 14 -9.57 9.22 1.14
C HIS A 14 -10.00 7.77 0.92
N PRO A 15 -9.98 6.91 1.96
CA PRO A 15 -10.33 5.50 1.80
C PRO A 15 -11.77 5.32 1.29
N ASP A 16 -12.68 6.22 1.67
CA ASP A 16 -14.07 6.23 1.21
C ASP A 16 -14.24 6.55 -0.28
N ALA A 17 -13.22 7.12 -0.94
CA ALA A 17 -13.22 7.38 -2.38
C ALA A 17 -12.73 6.18 -3.19
N LEU A 18 -12.08 5.21 -2.55
CA LEU A 18 -11.51 4.04 -3.21
C LEU A 18 -12.46 2.84 -3.12
N VAL A 19 -12.73 2.24 -4.27
CA VAL A 19 -13.51 0.99 -4.34
C VAL A 19 -12.61 -0.11 -4.88
N LEU A 20 -12.13 -0.96 -3.98
CA LEU A 20 -11.39 -2.17 -4.32
C LEU A 20 -12.35 -3.32 -4.59
N LYS A 21 -12.20 -3.97 -5.76
CA LYS A 21 -12.88 -5.22 -6.09
C LYS A 21 -11.87 -6.28 -6.51
N SER A 22 -12.08 -7.49 -6.01
CA SER A 22 -11.21 -8.63 -6.26
C SER A 22 -11.98 -9.81 -6.82
N TRP A 23 -11.35 -10.50 -7.75
CA TRP A 23 -11.81 -11.74 -8.39
C TRP A 23 -10.64 -12.74 -8.41
N PRO A 24 -10.89 -14.04 -8.68
CA PRO A 24 -9.81 -15.03 -8.79
C PRO A 24 -8.75 -14.67 -9.84
N GLU A 25 -9.14 -13.97 -10.91
CA GLU A 25 -8.27 -13.62 -12.03
C GLU A 25 -7.46 -12.33 -11.80
N GLY A 26 -7.83 -11.52 -10.80
CA GLY A 26 -7.17 -10.25 -10.52
C GLY A 26 -8.03 -9.30 -9.70
N SER A 27 -7.50 -8.11 -9.45
CA SER A 27 -8.20 -7.06 -8.70
C SER A 27 -8.17 -5.74 -9.44
N VAL A 28 -9.10 -4.85 -9.12
CA VAL A 28 -9.19 -3.50 -9.67
C VAL A 28 -9.52 -2.54 -8.54
N VAL A 29 -8.84 -1.39 -8.52
CA VAL A 29 -9.23 -0.24 -7.71
C VAL A 29 -9.79 0.85 -8.62
N TYR A 30 -10.96 1.36 -8.22
CA TYR A 30 -11.54 2.59 -8.79
C TYR A 30 -11.35 3.72 -7.78
N ASP A 31 -10.83 4.85 -8.23
CA ASP A 31 -10.78 6.10 -7.46
C ASP A 31 -11.90 7.04 -7.92
N ALA A 32 -12.83 7.33 -7.01
CA ALA A 32 -13.95 8.23 -7.29
C ALA A 32 -13.55 9.72 -7.34
N ALA A 33 -12.39 10.09 -6.80
CA ALA A 33 -11.93 11.48 -6.77
C ALA A 33 -11.54 11.98 -8.17
N ASP A 34 -10.89 11.13 -8.97
CA ASP A 34 -10.44 11.45 -10.33
C ASP A 34 -11.05 10.55 -11.41
N SER A 35 -11.90 9.60 -11.03
CA SER A 35 -12.52 8.60 -11.91
C SER A 35 -11.52 7.67 -12.61
N SER A 36 -10.34 7.47 -12.03
CA SER A 36 -9.34 6.54 -12.52
C SER A 36 -9.67 5.08 -12.16
N LEU A 37 -9.14 4.16 -12.96
CA LEU A 37 -9.33 2.73 -12.78
C LEU A 37 -8.00 2.01 -13.01
N HIS A 38 -7.52 1.28 -12.02
CA HIS A 38 -6.23 0.59 -12.06
C HIS A 38 -6.39 -0.90 -11.80
N ALA A 39 -5.83 -1.71 -12.69
CA ALA A 39 -5.71 -3.15 -12.45
C ALA A 39 -4.57 -3.42 -11.47
N LEU A 40 -4.81 -4.31 -10.51
CA LEU A 40 -3.88 -4.69 -9.46
C LEU A 40 -3.62 -6.19 -9.49
N THR A 41 -2.38 -6.57 -9.17
CA THR A 41 -2.06 -7.95 -8.81
C THR A 41 -2.72 -8.31 -7.48
N ALA A 42 -2.83 -9.61 -7.17
CA ALA A 42 -3.41 -10.06 -5.90
C ALA A 42 -2.67 -9.46 -4.68
N VAL A 43 -1.33 -9.47 -4.72
CA VAL A 43 -0.47 -8.92 -3.66
C VAL A 43 -0.68 -7.41 -3.50
N ALA A 44 -0.75 -6.67 -4.61
CA ALA A 44 -1.00 -5.23 -4.57
C ALA A 44 -2.38 -4.90 -4.00
N ALA A 45 -3.41 -5.68 -4.36
CA ALA A 45 -4.75 -5.49 -3.83
C ALA A 45 -4.83 -5.79 -2.33
N GLU A 46 -4.17 -6.84 -1.86
CA GLU A 46 -4.07 -7.16 -0.44
C GLU A 46 -3.37 -6.03 0.33
N LEU A 47 -2.25 -5.53 -0.17
CA LEU A 47 -1.55 -4.40 0.43
C LEU A 47 -2.44 -3.15 0.48
N LEU A 48 -3.14 -2.82 -0.61
CA LEU A 48 -4.04 -1.67 -0.64
C LEU A 48 -5.19 -1.84 0.35
N ALA A 49 -5.76 -3.04 0.48
CA ALA A 49 -6.84 -3.32 1.42
C ALA A 49 -6.44 -3.04 2.87
N LEU A 50 -5.18 -3.29 3.25
CA LEU A 50 -4.64 -2.95 4.57
C LEU A 50 -4.61 -1.45 4.84
N MET A 51 -4.50 -0.62 3.79
CA MET A 51 -4.44 0.84 3.91
C MET A 51 -5.83 1.50 3.95
N LEU A 52 -6.89 0.78 3.58
CA LEU A 52 -8.25 1.33 3.51
C LEU A 52 -8.90 1.52 4.88
N ASP A 53 -8.23 1.17 5.98
CA ASP A 53 -8.66 1.55 7.33
C ASP A 53 -8.33 3.01 7.66
N GLY A 54 -7.58 3.70 6.79
CA GLY A 54 -7.19 5.10 6.94
C GLY A 54 -6.07 5.32 7.96
N ALA A 55 -5.45 4.27 8.49
CA ALA A 55 -4.35 4.36 9.42
C ALA A 55 -3.01 4.60 8.70
N GLU A 56 -2.07 5.19 9.43
CA GLU A 56 -0.69 5.33 8.98
C GLU A 56 0.09 4.04 9.19
N HIS A 57 0.83 3.63 8.15
CA HIS A 57 1.61 2.40 8.19
C HIS A 57 3.03 2.58 7.66
N THR A 58 3.96 1.87 8.27
CA THR A 58 5.32 1.72 7.74
C THR A 58 5.39 0.50 6.81
N PRO A 59 6.36 0.44 5.88
CA PRO A 59 6.56 -0.73 5.02
C PRO A 59 6.79 -2.01 5.83
N ASP A 60 7.49 -1.91 6.96
CA ASP A 60 7.79 -3.03 7.86
C ASP A 60 6.52 -3.60 8.52
N ASP A 61 5.64 -2.71 9.01
CA ASP A 61 4.35 -3.11 9.60
C ASP A 61 3.47 -3.85 8.59
N LEU A 62 3.44 -3.37 7.35
CA LEU A 62 2.65 -3.96 6.27
C LEU A 62 3.23 -5.30 5.82
N ALA A 63 4.55 -5.38 5.63
CA ALA A 63 5.21 -6.65 5.27
C ALA A 63 4.95 -7.73 6.34
N ARG A 64 5.11 -7.38 7.62
CA ARG A 64 4.80 -8.26 8.75
C ARG A 64 3.34 -8.72 8.75
N ARG A 65 2.40 -7.82 8.43
CA ARG A 65 0.97 -8.15 8.33
C ARG A 65 0.63 -9.05 7.14
N MET A 66 1.29 -8.89 6.00
CA MET A 66 1.04 -9.74 4.83
C MET A 66 1.64 -11.14 5.01
N LEU A 67 2.85 -11.22 5.56
CA LEU A 67 3.57 -12.50 5.72
C LEU A 67 3.16 -13.26 6.98
N GLN A 68 2.58 -12.57 7.98
CA GLN A 68 2.33 -13.12 9.32
C GLN A 68 3.60 -13.65 10.00
N ASP A 69 4.76 -13.11 9.63
CA ASP A 69 6.10 -13.45 10.16
C ASP A 69 7.00 -12.20 10.16
N THR A 70 8.24 -12.35 10.63
CA THR A 70 9.26 -11.30 10.59
C THR A 70 9.78 -11.15 9.15
N PRO A 71 9.55 -10.00 8.49
CA PRO A 71 9.95 -9.82 7.11
C PRO A 71 11.48 -9.67 6.98
N GLU A 72 12.02 -10.18 5.88
CA GLU A 72 13.36 -9.91 5.41
C GLU A 72 13.45 -8.54 4.72
N THR A 73 14.67 -8.01 4.61
CA THR A 73 14.92 -6.69 4.00
C THR A 73 14.33 -6.55 2.60
N ASP A 74 14.49 -7.58 1.76
CA ASP A 74 14.01 -7.56 0.37
C ASP A 74 12.47 -7.52 0.29
N GLU A 75 11.78 -8.10 1.27
CA GLU A 75 10.31 -8.10 1.35
C GLU A 75 9.80 -6.72 1.76
N VAL A 76 10.45 -6.09 2.74
CA VAL A 76 10.16 -4.70 3.14
C VAL A 76 10.41 -3.74 1.98
N ASP A 77 11.50 -3.94 1.24
CA ASP A 77 11.80 -3.14 0.05
C ASP A 77 10.76 -3.33 -1.06
N GLY A 78 10.28 -4.55 -1.27
CA GLY A 78 9.18 -4.84 -2.20
C GLY A 78 7.90 -4.09 -1.84
N VAL A 79 7.51 -4.11 -0.57
CA VAL A 79 6.35 -3.34 -0.06
C VAL A 79 6.57 -1.85 -0.26
N ARG A 80 7.76 -1.32 0.07
CA ARG A 80 8.12 0.08 -0.13
C ARG A 80 7.99 0.51 -1.59
N GLN A 81 8.48 -0.29 -2.53
CA GLN A 81 8.33 -0.01 -3.97
C GLN A 81 6.86 0.02 -4.40
N GLN A 82 6.05 -0.90 -3.87
CA GLN A 82 4.62 -0.93 -4.16
C GLN A 82 3.88 0.29 -3.59
N LEU A 83 4.24 0.76 -2.38
CA LEU A 83 3.69 1.99 -1.79
C LEU A 83 4.06 3.24 -2.59
N LEU A 84 5.31 3.35 -3.05
CA LEU A 84 5.74 4.42 -3.95
C LEU A 84 4.97 4.39 -5.27
N HIS A 85 4.66 3.19 -5.78
CA HIS A 85 3.83 3.06 -6.97
C HIS A 85 2.40 3.55 -6.72
N PHE A 86 1.78 3.21 -5.59
CA PHE A 86 0.46 3.74 -5.22
C PHE A 86 0.45 5.25 -5.00
N GLU A 87 1.52 5.82 -4.43
CA GLU A 87 1.70 7.27 -4.34
C GLU A 87 1.77 7.92 -5.72
N HIS A 88 2.50 7.31 -6.67
CA HIS A 88 2.53 7.78 -8.05
C HIS A 88 1.16 7.72 -8.74
N LEU A 89 0.32 6.76 -8.39
CA LEU A 89 -1.07 6.65 -8.85
C LEU A 89 -2.03 7.60 -8.11
N GLY A 90 -1.58 8.30 -7.07
CA GLY A 90 -2.42 9.19 -6.26
C GLY A 90 -3.31 8.49 -5.23
N LEU A 91 -3.17 7.17 -5.06
CA LEU A 91 -4.02 6.37 -4.16
C LEU A 91 -3.60 6.51 -2.68
N LEU A 92 -2.31 6.71 -2.44
CA LEU A 92 -1.72 6.86 -1.11
C LEU A 92 -0.84 8.10 -1.07
N GLU A 93 -0.58 8.59 0.14
CA GLU A 93 0.35 9.69 0.35
C GLU A 93 1.41 9.27 1.36
N ARG A 94 2.66 9.68 1.10
CA ARG A 94 3.72 9.58 2.10
C ARG A 94 3.61 10.71 3.11
N VAL A 95 3.58 10.35 4.38
CA VAL A 95 3.62 11.27 5.51
C VAL A 95 5.08 11.62 5.76
N VAL A 96 5.44 12.86 5.49
CA VAL A 96 6.74 13.43 5.85
C VAL A 96 6.60 14.02 7.25
N ALA A 97 7.41 13.54 8.19
CA ALA A 97 7.48 14.08 9.55
C ALA A 97 7.99 15.52 9.57
#